data_AF-A0A950H943-F1
#
_entry.id   AF-A0A950H943-F1
#
_cell.length_a   1.000
_cell.length_b   1.000
_cell.length_c   1.000
_cell.angle_alpha   90.00
_cell.angle_beta   90.00
_cell.angle_gamma   90.00
#
_symmetry.space_group_name_H-M   'P 1'
#
loop_
_entity.id
_entity.type
_entity.pdbx_description
1 polymer ?
#
loop_
_entity_poly.entity_id
_entity_poly.type
_entity_poly.pdbx_seq_one_letter_code
_entity_poly.pdbx_strand_id
1 'polypeptide(L)'
;MSNVTIKGATHNVVYVATENNTIYALDAETPGASPLWQINLGTPVNCGPNVVPDLSWENCTNTLEPWYNMFPLIGITATPVIDASTNTMYVVNVAVVSNQQQHYLHAIDITSGAEKFNGPVKITATVAGTGDGGTTVTYNP
;
A
#
# COMPACT_ATOMS: atom_id res chain seq x y z
N MET A 1 -0.56 -16.65 -8.18
CA MET A 1 -1.88 -17.21 -8.54
C MET A 1 -1.76 -17.94 -9.86
N SER A 2 -2.39 -19.10 -10.01
CA SER A 2 -2.29 -19.89 -11.24
C SER A 2 -3.56 -19.79 -12.08
N ASN A 3 -3.42 -19.92 -13.40
CA ASN A 3 -4.54 -19.95 -14.37
C ASN A 3 -5.50 -18.75 -14.27
N VAL A 4 -4.98 -17.53 -14.07
CA VAL A 4 -5.79 -16.31 -14.02
C VAL A 4 -6.03 -15.82 -15.45
N THR A 5 -7.28 -15.56 -15.82
CA THR A 5 -7.61 -14.97 -17.12
C THR A 5 -7.49 -13.44 -17.07
N ILE A 6 -6.56 -12.88 -17.85
CA ILE A 6 -6.32 -11.43 -17.96
C ILE A 6 -6.36 -11.07 -19.45
N LYS A 7 -7.17 -10.07 -19.83
CA LYS A 7 -7.31 -9.61 -21.22
C LYS A 7 -7.58 -10.75 -22.24
N GLY A 8 -8.28 -11.80 -21.81
CA GLY A 8 -8.66 -12.94 -22.64
C GLY A 8 -7.63 -14.08 -22.76
N ALA A 9 -6.47 -13.96 -22.12
CA ALA A 9 -5.46 -15.02 -22.05
C ALA A 9 -5.28 -15.53 -20.62
N THR A 10 -4.86 -16.78 -20.47
CA THR A 10 -4.63 -17.43 -19.17
C THR A 10 -3.16 -17.34 -18.78
N HIS A 11 -2.90 -16.88 -17.56
CA HIS A 11 -1.55 -16.64 -17.05
C HIS A 11 -1.34 -17.27 -15.66
N ASN A 12 -0.11 -17.65 -15.37
CA ASN A 12 0.37 -17.77 -14.00
C ASN A 12 0.89 -16.39 -13.59
N VAL A 13 0.38 -15.83 -12.49
CA VAL A 13 0.61 -14.43 -12.14
C VAL A 13 1.30 -14.31 -10.79
N VAL A 14 2.37 -13.53 -10.78
CA VAL A 14 3.03 -13.02 -9.57
C VAL A 14 2.61 -11.58 -9.36
N TYR A 15 2.15 -11.25 -8.15
CA TYR A 15 1.82 -9.88 -7.79
C TYR A 15 2.90 -9.29 -6.90
N VAL A 16 3.37 -8.09 -7.23
CA VAL A 16 4.41 -7.37 -6.48
C VAL A 16 3.82 -6.05 -6.02
N ALA A 17 3.66 -5.88 -4.71
CA ALA A 17 3.32 -4.60 -4.10
C ALA A 17 4.59 -3.93 -3.57
N THR A 18 4.66 -2.61 -3.68
CA THR A 18 5.88 -1.84 -3.41
C THR A 18 5.61 -0.67 -2.49
N GLU A 19 6.66 -0.20 -1.81
CA GLU A 19 6.61 1.03 -1.00
C GLU A 19 6.38 2.30 -1.83
N ASN A 20 6.47 2.22 -3.16
CA ASN A 20 6.02 3.29 -4.05
C ASN A 20 4.50 3.30 -4.28
N ASN A 21 3.74 2.53 -3.48
CA ASN A 21 2.30 2.30 -3.60
C ASN A 21 1.84 1.71 -4.92
N THR A 22 2.76 1.15 -5.70
CA THR A 22 2.43 0.51 -6.97
C THR A 22 2.35 -1.00 -6.80
N ILE A 23 1.28 -1.59 -7.34
CA ILE A 23 1.11 -3.03 -7.48
C ILE A 23 1.29 -3.40 -8.95
N TYR A 24 2.08 -4.43 -9.20
CA TYR A 24 2.33 -4.99 -10.52
C TYR A 24 1.79 -6.42 -10.57
N ALA A 25 1.11 -6.76 -11.65
CA ALA A 25 0.82 -8.14 -12.03
C ALA A 25 1.79 -8.57 -13.12
N LEU A 26 2.66 -9.52 -12.81
CA LEU A 26 3.70 -10.03 -13.69
C LEU A 26 3.34 -11.45 -14.12
N ASP A 27 3.53 -11.75 -15.41
CA ASP A 27 3.41 -13.11 -15.91
C ASP A 27 4.62 -13.93 -15.46
N ALA A 28 4.37 -15.03 -14.75
CA ALA A 28 5.40 -15.89 -14.19
C ALA A 28 6.20 -16.66 -15.27
N GLU A 29 5.63 -16.80 -16.47
CA GLU A 29 6.23 -17.57 -17.57
C GLU A 29 7.03 -16.69 -18.55
N THR A 30 6.93 -15.36 -18.43
CA THR A 30 7.59 -14.42 -19.34
C THR A 30 8.39 -13.36 -18.58
N PRO A 31 9.46 -13.75 -17.85
CA PRO A 31 10.27 -12.82 -17.08
C PRO A 31 10.88 -11.72 -17.97
N GLY A 32 10.78 -10.46 -17.51
CA GLY A 32 11.26 -9.28 -18.23
C GLY A 32 10.27 -8.65 -19.21
N ALA A 33 9.12 -9.28 -19.44
CA ALA A 33 8.02 -8.66 -20.18
C ALA A 33 7.38 -7.51 -19.36
N SER A 34 6.66 -6.63 -20.06
CA SER A 34 5.83 -5.61 -19.40
C SER A 34 4.78 -6.26 -18.48
N PRO A 35 4.43 -5.62 -17.35
CA PRO A 35 3.37 -6.10 -16.48
C PRO A 35 2.05 -6.32 -17.24
N LEU A 36 1.32 -7.38 -16.88
CA LEU A 36 -0.03 -7.66 -17.38
C LEU A 36 -0.96 -6.48 -17.08
N TRP A 37 -0.80 -5.92 -15.88
CA TRP A 37 -1.32 -4.62 -15.45
C TRP A 37 -0.46 -4.07 -14.30
N GLN A 38 -0.58 -2.77 -14.04
CA GLN A 38 -0.04 -2.11 -12.86
C GLN A 38 -1.00 -1.02 -12.39
N ILE A 39 -1.05 -0.75 -11.09
CA ILE A 39 -1.83 0.35 -10.51
C ILE A 39 -1.05 1.02 -9.39
N ASN A 40 -1.09 2.36 -9.34
CA ASN A 40 -0.56 3.15 -8.23
C ASN A 40 -1.72 3.56 -7.30
N LEU A 41 -1.62 3.24 -6.03
CA LEU A 41 -2.66 3.45 -5.01
C LEU A 41 -2.52 4.78 -4.25
N GLY A 42 -1.78 5.74 -4.83
CA GLY A 42 -1.59 7.09 -4.31
C GLY A 42 -0.14 7.39 -3.92
N THR A 43 0.12 8.65 -3.57
CA THR A 43 1.47 9.13 -3.25
C THR A 43 1.98 8.52 -1.94
N PRO A 44 3.10 7.80 -1.93
CA PRO A 44 3.70 7.29 -0.69
C PRO A 44 4.28 8.44 0.17
N VAL A 45 4.57 8.15 1.43
CA VAL A 45 5.30 9.09 2.29
C VAL A 45 6.77 9.10 1.84
N ASN A 46 7.34 10.30 1.68
CA ASN A 46 8.73 10.48 1.29
C ASN A 46 9.59 10.82 2.52
N CYS A 47 10.53 9.93 2.85
CA CYS A 47 11.48 10.07 3.95
C CYS A 47 12.93 10.23 3.43
N GLY A 48 13.09 10.71 2.19
CA GLY A 48 14.37 11.05 1.58
C GLY A 48 15.09 12.23 2.26
N PRO A 49 16.40 12.39 2.05
CA PRO A 49 17.16 13.50 2.62
C PRO A 49 16.64 14.85 2.10
N ASN A 50 16.55 15.83 3.00
CA ASN A 50 16.05 17.21 2.76
C ASN A 50 14.54 17.36 2.56
N VAL A 51 13.75 16.30 2.80
CA VAL A 51 12.31 16.48 3.01
C VAL A 51 12.16 16.88 4.48
N VAL A 52 11.64 18.09 4.75
CA VAL A 52 11.00 18.32 6.06
C VAL A 52 9.88 17.29 6.07
N PRO A 53 9.94 16.23 6.89
CA PRO A 53 8.98 15.15 6.75
C PRO A 53 7.59 15.75 6.84
N ASP A 54 6.74 15.38 5.88
CA ASP A 54 5.43 16.02 5.67
C ASP A 54 4.63 16.05 6.97
N LEU A 55 4.89 15.13 7.91
CA LEU A 55 4.43 15.23 9.29
C LEU A 55 5.47 14.66 10.26
N SER A 56 5.36 15.07 11.51
CA SER A 56 6.19 14.82 12.70
C SER A 56 6.36 13.34 13.11
N TRP A 57 6.53 12.44 12.16
CA TRP A 57 6.79 11.03 12.43
C TRP A 57 8.26 10.84 12.78
N GLU A 58 8.54 10.32 13.98
CA GLU A 58 9.89 10.07 14.49
C GLU A 58 10.74 9.16 13.56
N ASN A 59 10.13 8.32 12.70
CA ASN A 59 10.90 7.52 11.72
C ASN A 59 11.40 8.27 10.48
N CYS A 60 10.96 9.51 10.20
CA CYS A 60 11.45 10.26 9.02
C CYS A 60 12.35 11.43 9.41
N THR A 61 12.68 11.57 10.70
CA THR A 61 13.46 12.68 11.25
C THR A 61 14.83 12.26 11.79
N ASN A 62 15.64 11.51 11.04
CA ASN A 62 17.10 11.66 11.17
C ASN A 62 17.86 11.06 9.99
N THR A 63 18.67 11.85 9.28
CA THR A 63 19.66 11.32 8.33
C THR A 63 20.94 10.82 9.00
N LEU A 64 21.04 10.93 10.34
CA LEU A 64 22.22 10.62 11.15
C LEU A 64 22.13 9.28 11.91
N GLU A 65 21.00 8.56 11.85
CA GLU A 65 20.85 7.25 12.53
C GLU A 65 20.74 6.13 11.47
N PRO A 66 21.69 5.18 11.41
CA PRO A 66 21.79 4.17 10.35
C PRO A 66 20.76 3.01 10.44
N TRP A 67 19.74 3.14 11.28
CA TRP A 67 18.82 2.05 11.64
C TRP A 67 17.42 2.15 11.01
N TYR A 68 17.20 3.10 10.08
CA TYR A 68 15.92 3.23 9.39
C TYR A 68 15.76 2.13 8.33
N ASN A 69 14.79 1.26 8.57
CA ASN A 69 14.50 0.08 7.74
C ASN A 69 13.55 0.35 6.57
N MET A 70 13.08 1.59 6.38
CA MET A 70 12.02 1.95 5.42
C MET A 70 12.33 3.27 4.68
N PHE A 71 13.44 3.27 3.94
CA PHE A 71 13.95 4.41 3.15
C PHE A 71 13.99 4.06 1.65
N PRO A 72 13.69 5.00 0.73
CA PRO A 72 13.29 6.39 0.96
C PRO A 72 11.77 6.61 1.04
N LEU A 73 10.97 5.59 0.72
CA LEU A 73 9.52 5.70 0.65
C LEU A 73 8.87 4.78 1.67
N ILE A 74 7.75 5.21 2.22
CA ILE A 74 6.86 4.37 3.02
C ILE A 74 5.52 4.33 2.29
N GLY A 75 5.07 3.12 1.98
CA GLY A 75 3.85 2.88 1.21
C GLY A 75 3.24 1.54 1.56
N ILE A 76 3.09 0.64 0.59
CA ILE A 76 2.72 -0.75 0.86
C ILE A 76 3.96 -1.49 1.35
N THR A 77 4.05 -1.67 2.67
CA THR A 77 5.16 -2.42 3.29
C THR A 77 4.75 -3.86 3.63
N ALA A 78 3.46 -4.10 3.85
CA ALA A 78 2.94 -5.43 4.14
C ALA A 78 2.77 -6.27 2.85
N THR A 79 2.79 -7.59 3.00
CA THR A 79 2.41 -8.51 1.92
C THR A 79 0.88 -8.54 1.75
N PRO A 80 0.34 -8.27 0.55
CA PRO A 80 -1.09 -8.38 0.30
C PRO A 80 -1.63 -9.80 0.50
N VAL A 81 -2.92 -9.92 0.76
CA VAL A 81 -3.62 -11.22 0.86
C VAL A 81 -4.61 -11.34 -0.29
N ILE A 82 -4.66 -12.51 -0.94
CA ILE A 82 -5.59 -12.78 -2.05
C ILE A 82 -6.68 -13.76 -1.59
N ASP A 83 -7.93 -13.35 -1.75
CA ASP A 83 -9.08 -14.25 -1.78
C ASP A 83 -9.32 -14.73 -3.23
N ALA A 84 -8.97 -15.99 -3.46
CA ALA A 84 -9.09 -16.65 -4.76
C ALA A 84 -10.55 -16.87 -5.19
N SER A 85 -11.50 -16.97 -4.24
CA SER A 85 -12.91 -17.21 -4.58
C SER A 85 -13.58 -16.00 -5.21
N THR A 86 -13.12 -14.80 -4.84
CA THR A 86 -13.65 -13.54 -5.36
C THR A 86 -12.67 -12.82 -6.27
N ASN A 87 -11.48 -13.37 -6.53
CA ASN A 87 -10.40 -12.72 -7.28
C ASN A 87 -10.05 -11.34 -6.71
N THR A 88 -9.98 -11.24 -5.38
CA THR A 88 -9.76 -9.97 -4.68
C THR A 88 -8.46 -10.01 -3.91
N MET A 89 -7.60 -9.02 -4.12
CA MET A 89 -6.43 -8.74 -3.28
C MET A 89 -6.77 -7.65 -2.28
N TYR A 90 -6.53 -7.90 -1.00
CA TYR A 90 -6.60 -6.91 0.05
C TYR A 90 -5.21 -6.43 0.41
N VAL A 91 -5.06 -5.11 0.50
CA VAL A 91 -3.78 -4.45 0.73
C VAL A 91 -3.99 -3.15 1.50
N VAL A 92 -3.08 -2.85 2.42
CA VAL A 92 -3.04 -1.57 3.11
C VAL A 92 -1.87 -0.77 2.56
N ASN A 93 -2.09 0.51 2.31
CA ASN A 93 -1.02 1.47 2.08
C ASN A 93 -1.12 2.65 3.04
N VAL A 94 0.00 3.36 3.21
CA VAL A 94 -0.01 4.76 3.61
C VAL A 94 0.03 5.63 2.35
N ALA A 95 -0.81 6.65 2.30
CA ALA A 95 -0.82 7.65 1.25
C ALA A 95 -0.83 9.06 1.84
N VAL A 96 -0.15 9.98 1.15
CA VAL A 96 -0.20 11.42 1.42
C VAL A 96 -1.40 12.01 0.69
N VAL A 97 -2.39 12.48 1.45
CA VAL A 97 -3.61 13.12 0.95
C VAL A 97 -3.76 14.46 1.64
N SER A 98 -3.76 15.55 0.86
CA SER A 98 -3.84 16.93 1.39
C SER A 98 -2.76 17.24 2.44
N ASN A 99 -1.51 16.82 2.17
CA ASN A 99 -0.36 16.95 3.08
C ASN A 99 -0.58 16.26 4.44
N GLN A 100 -1.39 15.20 4.46
CA GLN A 100 -1.62 14.38 5.64
C GLN A 100 -1.44 12.90 5.29
N GLN A 101 -0.76 12.18 6.16
CA GLN A 101 -0.57 10.74 6.03
C GLN A 101 -1.86 10.03 6.44
N GLN A 102 -2.29 9.09 5.61
CA GLN A 102 -3.53 8.34 5.84
C GLN A 102 -3.35 6.90 5.42
N HIS A 103 -3.81 5.97 6.25
CA HIS A 103 -3.86 4.57 5.89
C HIS A 103 -5.17 4.22 5.20
N TYR A 104 -5.09 3.44 4.13
CA TYR A 104 -6.24 2.97 3.37
C TYR A 104 -6.20 1.46 3.21
N LEU A 105 -7.35 0.82 3.36
CA LEU A 105 -7.58 -0.56 2.94
C LEU A 105 -8.17 -0.56 1.54
N HIS A 106 -7.50 -1.27 0.62
CA HIS A 106 -7.93 -1.44 -0.76
C HIS A 106 -8.40 -2.86 -0.99
N ALA A 107 -9.32 -3.02 -1.93
CA ALA A 107 -9.75 -4.30 -2.46
C ALA A 107 -9.56 -4.28 -3.98
N ILE A 108 -8.52 -4.95 -4.49
CA ILE A 108 -8.11 -4.88 -5.89
C ILE A 108 -8.53 -6.15 -6.62
N ASP A 109 -9.15 -6.01 -7.79
CA ASP A 109 -9.42 -7.12 -8.69
C ASP A 109 -8.12 -7.63 -9.31
N ILE A 110 -7.76 -8.88 -9.02
CA ILE A 110 -6.46 -9.43 -9.43
C ILE A 110 -6.34 -9.64 -10.96
N THR A 111 -7.45 -9.58 -11.69
CA THR A 111 -7.50 -9.77 -13.14
C THR A 111 -7.32 -8.46 -13.92
N SER A 112 -7.60 -7.32 -13.30
CA SER A 112 -7.59 -6.01 -13.98
C SER A 112 -6.79 -4.93 -13.27
N GLY A 113 -6.52 -5.10 -11.98
CA GLY A 113 -5.96 -4.06 -11.11
C GLY A 113 -6.97 -3.01 -10.65
N ALA A 114 -8.26 -3.15 -11.00
CA ALA A 114 -9.28 -2.17 -10.64
C ALA A 114 -9.71 -2.31 -9.17
N GLU A 115 -10.06 -1.19 -8.55
CA GLU A 115 -10.66 -1.16 -7.21
C GLU A 115 -12.04 -1.84 -7.21
N LYS A 116 -12.34 -2.56 -6.13
CA LYS A 116 -13.62 -3.23 -5.88
C LYS A 116 -14.35 -2.56 -4.73
N PHE A 117 -15.65 -2.86 -4.61
CA PHE A 117 -16.49 -2.47 -3.47
C PHE A 117 -16.54 -0.96 -3.19
N ASN A 118 -16.33 -0.13 -4.22
CA ASN A 118 -16.26 1.33 -4.11
C ASN A 118 -15.19 1.81 -3.11
N GLY A 119 -14.08 1.06 -3.00
CA GLY A 119 -12.91 1.46 -2.22
C GLY A 119 -12.15 2.66 -2.81
N PRO A 120 -11.04 3.06 -2.15
CA PRO A 120 -10.53 2.49 -0.91
C PRO A 120 -11.27 2.97 0.34
N VAL A 121 -11.12 2.24 1.45
CA VAL A 121 -11.66 2.64 2.76
C VAL A 121 -10.55 3.24 3.62
N LYS A 122 -10.74 4.48 4.08
CA LYS A 122 -9.82 5.10 5.06
C LYS A 122 -9.90 4.35 6.38
N ILE A 123 -8.74 3.93 6.89
CA ILE A 123 -8.64 3.29 8.21
C ILE A 123 -8.71 4.38 9.28
N THR A 124 -9.70 4.26 10.16
CA THR A 124 -9.88 5.11 11.33
C THR A 124 -10.26 4.24 12.52
N ALA A 125 -9.80 4.59 13.72
CA ALA A 125 -10.22 3.91 14.94
C ALA A 125 -10.18 4.88 16.12
N THR A 126 -11.07 4.66 17.10
CA THR A 126 -11.05 5.35 18.39
C THR A 126 -11.32 4.33 19.49
N VAL A 127 -10.70 4.52 20.64
CA VAL A 127 -10.95 3.72 21.84
C VAL A 127 -11.07 4.64 23.04
N ALA A 128 -12.02 4.35 23.93
CA ALA A 128 -12.09 5.03 25.22
C ALA A 128 -10.86 4.64 26.05
N GLY A 129 -10.17 5.62 26.64
CA GLY A 129 -8.93 5.34 27.36
C GLY A 129 -8.41 6.57 28.09
N THR A 130 -7.23 6.46 28.69
CA THR A 130 -6.52 7.60 29.32
C THR A 130 -5.11 7.75 28.76
N GLY A 131 -4.91 7.38 27.49
CA GLY A 131 -3.63 7.52 26.80
C GLY A 131 -3.38 8.96 26.34
N ASP A 132 -2.42 9.15 25.44
CA ASP A 132 -1.98 10.48 24.97
C ASP A 132 -3.08 11.35 24.32
N GLY A 133 -4.26 10.76 24.01
CA GLY A 133 -5.46 11.47 23.54
C GLY A 133 -6.45 11.92 24.63
N GLY A 134 -6.13 11.73 25.91
CA GLY A 134 -7.06 11.98 27.01
C GLY A 134 -8.10 10.87 27.11
N THR A 135 -9.40 11.21 27.29
CA THR A 135 -10.49 10.25 27.50
C THR A 135 -10.85 9.40 26.27
N THR A 136 -10.37 9.80 25.09
CA THR A 136 -10.51 9.08 23.82
C THR A 136 -9.16 9.08 23.10
N VAL A 137 -8.64 7.89 22.81
CA VAL A 137 -7.43 7.73 22.01
C VAL A 137 -7.84 7.47 20.56
N THR A 138 -7.38 8.33 19.65
CA THR A 138 -7.65 8.23 18.21
C THR A 138 -6.46 7.63 17.51
N TYR A 139 -6.72 6.72 16.56
CA TYR A 139 -5.71 6.23 15.65
C TYR A 139 -5.10 7.39 14.86
N ASN A 140 -3.81 7.61 15.07
CA ASN A 140 -2.99 8.51 14.28
C ASN A 140 -2.00 7.64 13.50
N PRO A 141 -2.18 7.50 12.17
CA PRO A 141 -1.32 6.66 11.34
C PRO A 141 0.15 7.08 11.39
#